data_AF-A0A1C4WHQ9-F1
#
_entry.id   AF-A0A1C4WHQ9-F1
#
_cell.length_a   1.000
_cell.length_b   1.000
_cell.length_c   1.000
_cell.angle_alpha   90.00
_cell.angle_beta   90.00
_cell.angle_gamma   90.00
#
_symmetry.space_group_name_H-M   'P 1'
#
loop_
_entity.id
_entity.type
_entity.pdbx_description
1 polymer ?
#
loop_
_entity_poly.entity_id
_entity_poly.type
_entity_poly.pdbx_seq_one_letter_code
_entity_poly.pdbx_strand_id
1 'polypeptide(L)'
;MPAAAEPALRELYALAADRGLRPQRPDGLINLFTNPDGDLRTVEDPQAALDAMATGNKHGQLWTNGNVDIFVTWQDGTLMWALDSAFCYRRPTPEADTFRELHARLTGLWLDVAQRLQADVGRILDEWSSEQVWDLGIHDHSHPAGGWPAELGWWTYLGPDRHLPPAPLPEIAAQARRLPNGALLVELLDDPATVDPLRYQDIHTRWLLPA
;
A
#
# COMPACT_ATOMS: atom_id res chain seq x y z
N MET A 1 -3.45 -10.89 -16.33
CA MET A 1 -3.73 -9.73 -15.47
C MET A 1 -3.25 -8.49 -16.23
N PRO A 2 -4.05 -7.42 -16.39
CA PRO A 2 -3.62 -6.23 -17.11
C PRO A 2 -2.69 -5.37 -16.23
N ALA A 3 -1.65 -4.81 -16.84
CA ALA A 3 -0.66 -3.98 -16.19
C ALA A 3 -1.16 -2.55 -15.90
N ALA A 4 -0.44 -1.82 -15.04
CA ALA A 4 -0.52 -0.37 -15.03
C ALA A 4 -0.19 0.19 -16.43
N ALA A 5 -0.98 1.13 -16.95
CA ALA A 5 -0.61 1.83 -18.17
C ALA A 5 0.65 2.68 -17.91
N GLU A 6 1.61 2.69 -18.85
CA GLU A 6 2.87 3.44 -18.73
C GLU A 6 2.69 4.91 -18.26
N PRO A 7 1.67 5.68 -18.73
CA PRO A 7 1.42 7.04 -18.23
C PRO A 7 1.15 7.10 -16.72
N ALA A 8 0.45 6.12 -16.16
CA ALA A 8 0.15 6.05 -14.73
C ALA A 8 1.42 5.80 -13.90
N LEU A 9 2.33 4.93 -14.40
CA LEU A 9 3.63 4.69 -13.77
C LEU A 9 4.53 5.93 -13.81
N ARG A 10 4.50 6.70 -14.90
CA ARG A 10 5.23 7.98 -14.98
C ARG A 10 4.71 9.00 -14.00
N GLU A 11 3.39 9.10 -13.86
CA GLU A 11 2.79 10.02 -12.89
C GLU A 11 3.12 9.62 -11.44
N LEU A 12 3.05 8.32 -11.12
CA LEU A 12 3.52 7.78 -9.84
C LEU A 12 4.96 8.23 -9.54
N TYR A 13 5.87 8.07 -10.50
CA TYR A 13 7.28 8.43 -10.32
C TYR A 13 7.52 9.93 -10.21
N ALA A 14 6.77 10.75 -10.94
CA ALA A 14 6.83 12.19 -10.79
C ALA A 14 6.40 12.63 -9.39
N LEU A 15 5.29 12.10 -8.89
CA LEU A 15 4.80 12.35 -7.53
C LEU A 15 5.78 11.85 -6.46
N ALA A 16 6.42 10.70 -6.70
CA ALA A 16 7.46 10.17 -5.83
C ALA A 16 8.67 11.10 -5.74
N ALA A 17 9.11 11.64 -6.87
CA ALA A 17 10.23 12.58 -6.93
C ALA A 17 9.95 13.86 -6.12
N ASP A 18 8.74 14.40 -6.18
CA ASP A 18 8.31 15.56 -5.37
C ASP A 18 8.38 15.31 -3.86
N ARG A 19 8.42 14.03 -3.44
CA ARG A 19 8.55 13.58 -2.05
C ARG A 19 9.96 13.07 -1.71
N GLY A 20 10.93 13.26 -2.61
CA GLY A 20 12.31 12.83 -2.41
C GLY A 20 12.50 11.31 -2.47
N LEU A 21 11.61 10.62 -3.18
CA LEU A 21 11.71 9.19 -3.49
C LEU A 21 12.11 9.00 -4.94
N ARG A 22 12.81 7.91 -5.24
CA ARG A 22 13.29 7.61 -6.59
C ARG A 22 13.31 6.10 -6.85
N PRO A 23 13.03 5.64 -8.09
CA PRO A 23 13.14 4.23 -8.42
C PRO A 23 14.60 3.73 -8.42
N GLN A 24 15.56 4.63 -8.58
CA GLN A 24 16.99 4.29 -8.53
C GLN A 24 17.46 4.09 -7.10
N ARG A 25 18.17 2.98 -6.91
CA ARG A 25 19.05 2.72 -5.79
C ARG A 25 20.16 3.78 -5.69
N PRO A 26 20.86 3.82 -4.55
CA PRO A 26 22.02 4.71 -4.36
C PRO A 26 23.16 4.49 -5.37
N ASP A 27 23.29 3.28 -5.92
CA ASP A 27 24.26 2.94 -6.97
C ASP A 27 23.75 3.24 -8.39
N GLY A 28 22.56 3.82 -8.54
CA GLY A 28 21.96 4.20 -9.82
C GLY A 28 21.12 3.11 -10.48
N LEU A 29 21.09 1.88 -9.95
CA LEU A 29 20.35 0.76 -10.52
C LEU A 29 18.88 0.75 -10.07
N ILE A 30 17.99 0.24 -10.92
CA ILE A 30 16.57 0.02 -10.61
C ILE A 30 16.33 -1.47 -10.48
N ASN A 31 15.75 -1.90 -9.36
CA ASN A 31 15.35 -3.28 -9.13
C ASN A 31 14.03 -3.60 -9.85
N LEU A 32 13.97 -4.76 -10.50
CA LEU A 32 12.78 -5.32 -11.15
C LEU A 32 12.57 -6.77 -10.68
N PHE A 33 11.45 -7.04 -10.04
CA PHE A 33 11.08 -8.36 -9.51
C PHE A 33 10.05 -9.03 -10.43
N THR A 34 10.16 -10.33 -10.72
CA THR A 34 9.10 -11.11 -11.41
C THR A 34 7.90 -11.36 -10.51
N ASN A 35 6.68 -11.42 -11.05
CA ASN A 35 5.49 -11.91 -10.34
C ASN A 35 5.02 -13.29 -10.89
N PRO A 36 4.68 -14.29 -10.04
CA PRO A 36 4.98 -14.38 -8.61
C PRO A 36 6.48 -14.57 -8.34
N ASP A 37 6.93 -14.12 -7.16
CA ASP A 37 8.33 -13.75 -6.88
C ASP A 37 9.39 -14.85 -7.06
N GLY A 38 10.57 -14.39 -7.47
CA GLY A 38 11.81 -15.17 -7.39
C GLY A 38 13.04 -14.45 -7.95
N ASP A 39 12.92 -13.84 -9.14
CA ASP A 39 14.09 -13.35 -9.87
C ASP A 39 14.22 -11.82 -9.81
N LEU A 40 15.28 -11.36 -9.13
CA LEU A 40 15.73 -9.98 -9.16
C LEU A 40 16.54 -9.72 -10.45
N ARG A 41 16.11 -8.73 -11.23
CA ARG A 41 16.90 -8.13 -12.31
C ARG A 41 17.12 -6.65 -12.03
N THR A 42 18.29 -6.13 -12.40
CA THR A 42 18.58 -4.70 -12.35
C THR A 42 18.67 -4.08 -13.75
N VAL A 43 18.24 -2.83 -13.88
CA VAL A 43 18.41 -2.01 -15.09
C VAL A 43 18.90 -0.61 -14.72
N GLU A 44 19.66 0.02 -15.61
CA GLU A 44 20.11 1.41 -15.45
C GLU A 44 19.12 2.42 -16.06
N ASP A 45 18.48 2.03 -17.16
CA ASP A 45 17.58 2.89 -17.92
C ASP A 45 16.18 2.98 -17.28
N PRO A 46 15.72 4.17 -16.86
CA PRO A 46 14.37 4.36 -16.33
C PRO A 46 13.27 4.02 -17.33
N GLN A 47 13.51 4.20 -18.64
CA GLN A 47 12.53 3.84 -19.66
C GLN A 47 12.37 2.32 -19.75
N ALA A 48 13.48 1.59 -19.81
CA ALA A 48 13.45 0.13 -19.76
C ALA A 48 12.75 -0.42 -18.50
N ALA A 49 12.90 0.25 -17.35
CA ALA A 49 12.17 -0.09 -16.14
C ALA A 49 10.66 0.13 -16.28
N LEU A 50 10.25 1.31 -16.76
CA LEU A 50 8.84 1.64 -17.02
C LEU A 50 8.20 0.66 -17.99
N ASP A 51 8.85 0.38 -19.12
CA ASP A 51 8.38 -0.56 -20.13
C ASP A 51 8.20 -1.96 -19.54
N ALA A 52 9.14 -2.40 -18.70
CA ALA A 52 9.07 -3.69 -18.04
C ALA A 52 7.89 -3.79 -17.05
N MET A 53 7.67 -2.78 -16.21
CA MET A 53 6.54 -2.78 -15.26
C MET A 53 5.20 -2.62 -15.98
N ALA A 54 5.16 -1.87 -17.08
CA ALA A 54 3.98 -1.74 -17.94
C ALA A 54 3.58 -3.07 -18.62
N THR A 55 4.42 -4.11 -18.58
CA THR A 55 4.00 -5.47 -18.97
C THR A 55 3.15 -6.18 -17.93
N GLY A 56 3.15 -5.71 -16.68
CA GLY A 56 2.39 -6.27 -15.56
C GLY A 56 3.01 -7.53 -14.92
N ASN A 57 4.13 -8.02 -15.46
CA ASN A 57 4.86 -9.17 -14.93
C ASN A 57 6.06 -8.77 -14.07
N LYS A 58 6.27 -7.45 -13.89
CA LYS A 58 7.38 -6.88 -13.14
C LYS A 58 6.90 -5.81 -12.18
N HIS A 59 7.48 -5.81 -10.98
CA HIS A 59 7.27 -4.77 -9.98
C HIS A 59 8.60 -4.12 -9.61
N GLY A 60 8.55 -2.92 -9.05
CA GLY A 60 9.73 -2.13 -8.69
C GLY A 60 9.70 -1.66 -7.23
N GLN A 61 10.76 -0.97 -6.83
CA GLN A 61 10.89 -0.33 -5.52
C GLN A 61 11.08 1.17 -5.69
N LEU A 62 10.72 1.92 -4.65
CA LEU A 62 11.13 3.30 -4.44
C LEU A 62 12.17 3.36 -3.32
N TRP A 63 13.10 4.28 -3.45
CA TRP A 63 14.20 4.48 -2.50
C TRP A 63 14.17 5.88 -1.94
N THR A 64 14.37 5.98 -0.63
CA THR A 64 14.68 7.27 0.01
C THR A 64 16.14 7.65 -0.23
N ASN A 65 16.49 8.92 0.01
CA ASN A 65 17.89 9.36 0.03
C ASN A 65 18.74 8.71 1.15
N GLY A 66 18.10 8.06 2.12
CA GLY A 66 18.74 7.35 3.24
C GLY A 66 18.91 5.85 3.01
N ASN A 67 18.79 5.37 1.77
CA ASN A 67 18.93 3.96 1.38
C ASN A 67 17.86 3.02 1.97
N VAL A 68 16.67 3.55 2.23
CA VAL A 68 15.50 2.75 2.61
C VAL A 68 14.73 2.39 1.35
N ASP A 69 14.49 1.11 1.11
CA ASP A 69 13.62 0.61 0.06
C ASP A 69 12.17 0.49 0.51
N ILE A 70 11.27 0.76 -0.43
CA ILE A 70 9.82 0.77 -0.28
C ILE A 70 9.28 -0.04 -1.46
N PHE A 71 8.56 -1.11 -1.18
CA PHE A 71 7.87 -1.87 -2.21
C PHE A 71 6.60 -1.14 -2.61
N VAL A 72 6.45 -0.88 -3.91
CA VAL A 72 5.26 -0.23 -4.48
C VAL A 72 4.73 -1.08 -5.62
N THR A 73 3.48 -1.51 -5.48
CA THR A 73 2.77 -2.30 -6.48
C THR A 73 1.55 -1.54 -6.96
N TRP A 74 1.46 -1.30 -8.27
CA TRP A 74 0.23 -0.86 -8.93
C TRP A 74 -0.26 -1.94 -9.88
N GLN A 75 -1.43 -2.50 -9.61
CA GLN A 75 -2.01 -3.59 -10.37
C GLN A 75 -3.52 -3.41 -10.51
N ASP A 76 -4.03 -3.28 -11.74
CA ASP A 76 -5.49 -3.30 -12.02
C ASP A 76 -6.31 -2.36 -11.11
N GLY A 77 -5.87 -1.10 -10.98
CA GLY A 77 -6.52 -0.11 -10.11
C GLY A 77 -6.24 -0.28 -8.61
N THR A 78 -5.43 -1.27 -8.22
CA THR A 78 -4.96 -1.52 -6.85
C THR A 78 -3.59 -0.91 -6.61
N LEU A 79 -3.48 -0.02 -5.62
CA LEU A 79 -2.20 0.53 -5.15
C LEU A 79 -1.84 0.00 -3.76
N MET A 80 -0.76 -0.77 -3.69
CA MET A 80 -0.25 -1.35 -2.45
C MET A 80 1.17 -0.88 -2.17
N TRP A 81 1.42 -0.58 -0.90
CA TRP A 81 2.70 -0.15 -0.38
C TRP A 81 3.09 -1.00 0.82
N ALA A 82 4.35 -1.46 0.83
CA ALA A 82 4.93 -2.16 1.96
C ALA A 82 6.32 -1.59 2.30
N LEU A 83 6.53 -1.31 3.59
CA LEU A 83 7.83 -0.95 4.16
C LEU A 83 8.52 -2.21 4.66
N ASP A 84 9.84 -2.30 4.44
CA ASP A 84 10.66 -3.35 5.03
C ASP A 84 10.54 -3.32 6.56
N SER A 85 10.34 -4.50 7.15
CA SER A 85 10.15 -4.69 8.59
C SER A 85 11.30 -4.12 9.44
N ALA A 86 12.51 -4.02 8.89
CA ALA A 86 13.69 -3.43 9.54
C ALA A 86 13.50 -1.92 9.87
N PHE A 87 12.56 -1.24 9.23
CA PHE A 87 12.27 0.18 9.48
C PHE A 87 10.98 0.40 10.29
N CYS A 88 10.29 -0.66 10.69
CA CYS A 88 9.06 -0.55 11.46
C CYS A 88 9.35 -0.58 12.97
N TYR A 89 9.59 0.59 13.58
CA TYR A 89 9.72 0.67 15.04
C TYR A 89 8.33 0.63 15.71
N ARG A 90 8.04 -0.45 16.46
CA ARG A 90 6.69 -0.80 16.95
C ARG A 90 6.36 -0.33 18.36
N ARG A 91 7.03 0.72 18.83
CA ARG A 91 6.74 1.28 20.15
C ARG A 91 6.49 2.78 20.01
N PRO A 92 5.45 3.32 20.66
CA PRO A 92 5.16 4.74 20.58
C PRO A 92 6.06 5.57 21.49
N THR A 93 7.35 5.56 21.19
CA THR A 93 8.36 6.37 21.85
C THR A 93 8.92 7.41 20.86
N PRO A 94 9.66 8.44 21.31
CA PRO A 94 10.27 9.43 20.41
C PRO A 94 11.21 8.83 19.38
N GLU A 95 11.81 7.67 19.66
CA GLU A 95 12.65 6.93 18.70
C GLU A 95 11.88 6.51 17.44
N ALA A 96 10.54 6.48 17.50
CA ALA A 96 9.70 6.18 16.35
C ALA A 96 9.43 7.39 15.43
N ASP A 97 9.90 8.59 15.77
CA ASP A 97 9.55 9.82 15.03
C ASP A 97 10.01 9.77 13.57
N THR A 98 11.22 9.24 13.30
CA THR A 98 11.69 9.05 11.92
C THR A 98 10.78 8.11 11.13
N PHE A 99 10.27 7.05 11.77
CA PHE A 99 9.30 6.14 11.16
C PHE A 99 7.96 6.84 10.93
N ARG A 100 7.45 7.61 11.89
CA ARG A 100 6.20 8.39 11.73
C ARG A 100 6.30 9.40 10.58
N GLU A 101 7.41 10.11 10.47
CA GLU A 101 7.66 11.08 9.39
C GLU A 101 7.74 10.40 8.03
N LEU A 102 8.46 9.28 7.94
CA LEU A 102 8.52 8.48 6.72
C LEU A 102 7.12 7.98 6.36
N HIS A 103 6.45 7.30 7.29
CA HIS A 103 5.10 6.79 7.13
C HIS A 103 4.14 7.89 6.63
N ALA A 104 4.08 9.04 7.30
CA ALA A 104 3.22 10.15 6.90
C ALA A 104 3.50 10.64 5.47
N ARG A 105 4.79 10.73 5.09
CA ARG A 105 5.20 11.12 3.73
C ARG A 105 4.74 10.11 2.68
N LEU A 106 4.93 8.82 2.98
CA LEU A 106 4.56 7.71 2.12
C LEU A 106 3.04 7.59 1.99
N THR A 107 2.30 7.70 3.09
CA THR A 107 0.83 7.74 3.10
C THR A 107 0.29 8.91 2.29
N GLY A 108 0.90 10.09 2.43
CA GLY A 108 0.53 11.25 1.61
C GLY A 108 0.75 10.99 0.12
N LEU A 109 1.88 10.38 -0.27
CA LEU A 109 2.12 10.05 -1.67
C LEU A 109 1.11 9.03 -2.18
N TRP A 110 0.91 7.95 -1.43
CA TRP A 110 -0.05 6.90 -1.76
C TRP A 110 -1.45 7.46 -1.99
N LEU A 111 -1.90 8.39 -1.14
CA LEU A 111 -3.22 8.99 -1.28
C LEU A 111 -3.32 9.87 -2.53
N ASP A 112 -2.31 10.71 -2.79
CA ASP A 112 -2.26 11.55 -4.00
C ASP A 112 -2.33 10.70 -5.27
N VAL A 113 -1.56 9.61 -5.31
CA VAL A 113 -1.53 8.67 -6.43
C VAL A 113 -2.88 7.99 -6.59
N ALA A 114 -3.46 7.47 -5.50
CA ALA A 114 -4.76 6.79 -5.53
C ALA A 114 -5.88 7.72 -6.03
N GLN A 115 -5.85 9.00 -5.65
CA GLN A 115 -6.83 9.98 -6.13
C GLN A 115 -6.63 10.35 -7.59
N ARG A 116 -5.40 10.65 -8.00
CA ARG A 116 -5.11 11.09 -9.38
C ARG A 116 -5.29 9.99 -10.41
N LEU A 117 -4.87 8.78 -10.07
CA LEU A 117 -5.01 7.62 -10.94
C LEU A 117 -6.36 6.90 -10.78
N GLN A 118 -7.28 7.48 -10.00
CA GLN A 118 -8.62 6.93 -9.76
C GLN A 118 -8.57 5.45 -9.33
N ALA A 119 -7.72 5.13 -8.37
CA ALA A 119 -7.61 3.77 -7.84
C ALA A 119 -8.99 3.26 -7.36
N ASP A 120 -9.26 1.98 -7.63
CA ASP A 120 -10.47 1.33 -7.13
C ASP A 120 -10.31 0.99 -5.64
N VAL A 121 -9.12 0.53 -5.27
CA VAL A 121 -8.72 0.20 -3.90
C VAL A 121 -7.24 0.48 -3.70
N GLY A 122 -6.85 0.78 -2.47
CA GLY A 122 -5.45 0.74 -2.08
C GLY A 122 -5.32 0.44 -0.61
N ARG A 123 -4.12 0.03 -0.18
CA ARG A 123 -3.83 -0.15 1.24
C ARG A 123 -2.38 0.11 1.58
N ILE A 124 -2.17 0.53 2.83
CA ILE A 124 -0.87 0.62 3.48
C ILE A 124 -0.88 -0.40 4.62
N LEU A 125 0.07 -1.32 4.56
CA LEU A 125 0.35 -2.27 5.64
C LEU A 125 1.86 -2.53 5.70
N ASP A 126 2.25 -3.22 6.75
CA ASP A 126 3.61 -3.72 6.92
C ASP A 126 3.61 -5.25 6.84
N GLU A 127 4.75 -5.82 6.47
CA GLU A 127 4.93 -7.26 6.27
C GLU A 127 4.48 -8.08 7.49
N TRP A 128 4.83 -7.64 8.69
CA TRP A 128 4.49 -8.33 9.92
C TRP A 128 2.97 -8.37 10.19
N SER A 129 2.23 -7.32 9.88
CA SER A 129 0.76 -7.36 9.91
C SER A 129 0.19 -8.33 8.89
N SER A 130 0.79 -8.42 7.69
CA SER A 130 0.42 -9.41 6.69
C SER A 130 0.62 -10.84 7.23
N GLU A 131 1.74 -11.09 7.90
CA GLU A 131 2.03 -12.39 8.52
C GLU A 131 0.96 -12.82 9.55
N GLN A 132 0.43 -11.88 10.33
CA GLN A 132 -0.60 -12.19 11.35
C GLN A 132 -1.91 -12.72 10.77
N VAL A 133 -2.22 -12.39 9.52
CA VAL A 133 -3.45 -12.81 8.82
C VAL A 133 -3.18 -13.76 7.67
N TRP A 134 -1.92 -14.20 7.51
CA TRP A 134 -1.50 -15.05 6.40
C TRP A 134 -2.31 -16.34 6.30
N ASP A 135 -2.51 -17.00 7.44
CA ASP A 135 -3.27 -18.25 7.52
C ASP A 135 -4.78 -18.08 7.24
N LEU A 136 -5.29 -16.83 7.21
CA LEU A 136 -6.67 -16.55 6.81
C LEU A 136 -6.84 -16.58 5.28
N GLY A 137 -5.75 -16.47 4.52
CA GLY A 137 -5.76 -16.57 3.05
C GLY A 137 -6.56 -15.46 2.37
N ILE A 138 -6.57 -14.23 2.90
CA ILE A 138 -7.47 -13.15 2.48
C ILE A 138 -6.84 -12.04 1.62
N HIS A 139 -5.53 -12.09 1.38
CA HIS A 139 -4.75 -10.95 0.90
C HIS A 139 -5.27 -10.32 -0.40
N ASP A 140 -5.80 -11.11 -1.33
CA ASP A 140 -6.30 -10.61 -2.61
C ASP A 140 -7.81 -10.85 -2.79
N HIS A 141 -8.50 -11.18 -1.71
CA HIS A 141 -9.91 -11.57 -1.77
C HIS A 141 -10.84 -10.37 -1.55
N SER A 142 -12.03 -10.45 -2.15
CA SER A 142 -13.15 -9.57 -1.79
C SER A 142 -13.85 -10.10 -0.55
N HIS A 143 -14.37 -9.20 0.28
CA HIS A 143 -15.14 -9.56 1.46
C HIS A 143 -16.43 -10.31 1.06
N PRO A 144 -16.87 -11.32 1.84
CA PRO A 144 -18.09 -12.08 1.55
C PRO A 144 -19.37 -11.24 1.39
N ALA A 145 -19.44 -10.08 2.06
CA ALA A 145 -20.55 -9.13 1.92
C ALA A 145 -20.49 -8.25 0.65
N GLY A 146 -19.60 -8.55 -0.30
CA GLY A 146 -19.76 -8.17 -1.71
C GLY A 146 -19.38 -6.74 -2.12
N GLY A 147 -18.61 -6.01 -1.32
CA GLY A 147 -18.17 -4.65 -1.70
C GLY A 147 -16.90 -4.16 -1.02
N TRP A 148 -16.63 -4.66 0.18
CA TRP A 148 -15.40 -4.39 0.92
C TRP A 148 -14.26 -5.33 0.49
N PRO A 149 -12.99 -4.94 0.64
CA PRO A 149 -11.87 -5.88 0.55
C PRO A 149 -11.86 -6.84 1.75
N ALA A 150 -11.41 -8.08 1.55
CA ALA A 150 -11.31 -9.07 2.64
C ALA A 150 -10.18 -8.73 3.62
N GLU A 151 -9.14 -8.04 3.14
CA GLU A 151 -8.05 -7.48 3.95
C GLU A 151 -8.06 -5.95 3.89
N LEU A 152 -8.09 -5.32 5.06
CA LEU A 152 -7.84 -3.89 5.25
C LEU A 152 -6.39 -3.69 5.67
N GLY A 153 -5.68 -2.75 5.05
CA GLY A 153 -4.45 -2.22 5.65
C GLY A 153 -4.75 -1.32 6.85
N TRP A 154 -3.68 -0.89 7.53
CA TRP A 154 -3.78 0.15 8.56
C TRP A 154 -4.40 1.44 8.02
N TRP A 155 -4.13 1.73 6.76
CA TRP A 155 -4.92 2.68 5.97
C TRP A 155 -5.44 1.95 4.74
N THR A 156 -6.73 2.14 4.43
CA THR A 156 -7.37 1.55 3.24
C THR A 156 -8.17 2.61 2.51
N TYR A 157 -7.89 2.77 1.22
CA TYR A 157 -8.63 3.66 0.32
C TYR A 157 -9.58 2.84 -0.54
N LEU A 158 -10.80 3.34 -0.70
CA LEU A 158 -11.82 2.78 -1.57
C LEU A 158 -12.32 3.89 -2.49
N GLY A 159 -12.28 3.66 -3.79
CA GLY A 159 -12.63 4.64 -4.82
C GLY A 159 -14.05 5.24 -4.67
N PRO A 160 -14.30 6.41 -5.27
CA PRO A 160 -15.51 7.21 -5.04
C PRO A 160 -16.81 6.57 -5.53
N ASP A 161 -16.74 5.70 -6.54
CA ASP A 161 -17.92 5.11 -7.20
C ASP A 161 -18.40 3.80 -6.55
N ARG A 162 -17.92 3.47 -5.33
CA ARG A 162 -18.30 2.24 -4.63
C ARG A 162 -19.55 2.44 -3.79
N HIS A 163 -20.64 1.78 -4.19
CA HIS A 163 -21.80 1.55 -3.34
C HIS A 163 -21.50 0.44 -2.33
N LEU A 164 -20.81 0.80 -1.25
CA LEU A 164 -20.48 -0.14 -0.18
C LEU A 164 -21.71 -0.42 0.69
N PRO A 165 -21.93 -1.69 1.11
CA PRO A 165 -22.85 -1.98 2.20
C PRO A 165 -22.33 -1.33 3.51
N PRO A 166 -23.15 -1.26 4.57
CA PRO A 166 -22.68 -0.85 5.89
C PRO A 166 -21.38 -1.57 6.28
N ALA A 167 -20.49 -0.87 6.98
CA ALA A 167 -19.23 -1.46 7.39
C ALA A 167 -19.50 -2.72 8.24
N PRO A 168 -18.81 -3.84 7.97
CA PRO A 168 -18.97 -5.09 8.71
C PRO A 168 -18.77 -4.97 10.23
N LEU A 169 -17.97 -3.99 10.68
CA LEU A 169 -17.69 -3.76 12.10
C LEU A 169 -17.91 -2.28 12.48
N PRO A 170 -18.46 -1.98 13.67
CA PRO A 170 -18.66 -0.61 14.14
C PRO A 170 -17.38 0.22 14.24
N GLU A 171 -16.27 -0.39 14.68
CA GLU A 171 -14.99 0.31 14.74
C GLU A 171 -14.49 0.76 13.36
N ILE A 172 -14.80 0.02 12.30
CA ILE A 172 -14.44 0.38 10.93
C ILE A 172 -15.28 1.57 10.45
N ALA A 173 -16.57 1.59 10.79
CA ALA A 173 -17.43 2.73 10.48
C ALA A 173 -16.95 4.01 11.20
N ALA A 174 -16.51 3.89 12.46
CA ALA A 174 -16.01 5.02 13.26
C ALA A 174 -14.68 5.57 12.72
N GLN A 175 -13.85 4.72 12.12
CA GLN A 175 -12.54 5.05 11.56
C GLN A 175 -12.59 5.39 10.07
N ALA A 176 -13.78 5.36 9.46
CA ALA A 176 -13.96 5.68 8.05
C ALA A 176 -14.35 7.14 7.86
N ARG A 177 -13.69 7.82 6.92
CA ARG A 177 -14.05 9.19 6.50
C ARG A 177 -14.11 9.32 4.99
N ARG A 178 -15.05 10.14 4.51
CA ARG A 178 -15.17 10.50 3.09
C ARG A 178 -14.17 11.58 2.75
N LEU A 179 -13.49 11.41 1.62
CA LEU A 179 -12.60 12.40 1.03
C LEU A 179 -13.37 13.33 0.08
N PRO A 180 -12.83 14.52 -0.26
CA PRO A 180 -13.51 15.48 -1.14
C PRO A 180 -13.89 14.93 -2.52
N ASN A 181 -13.14 13.95 -3.03
CA ASN A 181 -13.43 13.29 -4.30
C ASN A 181 -14.52 12.21 -4.19
N GLY A 182 -15.09 11.95 -3.01
CA GLY A 182 -16.11 10.93 -2.75
C GLY A 182 -15.56 9.58 -2.27
N ALA A 183 -14.24 9.36 -2.39
CA ALA A 183 -13.60 8.13 -1.92
C ALA A 183 -13.74 7.95 -0.40
N LEU A 184 -13.68 6.71 0.06
CA LEU A 184 -13.67 6.37 1.47
C LEU A 184 -12.24 6.02 1.90
N LEU A 185 -11.78 6.63 2.99
CA LEU A 185 -10.53 6.27 3.64
C LEU A 185 -10.85 5.68 5.02
N VAL A 186 -10.29 4.52 5.33
CA VAL A 186 -10.35 3.87 6.64
C VAL A 186 -8.98 3.95 7.29
N GLU A 187 -8.91 4.40 8.54
CA GLU A 187 -7.66 4.59 9.30
C GLU A 187 -7.71 3.80 10.61
N LEU A 188 -7.09 2.61 10.68
CA LEU A 188 -7.16 1.72 11.84
C LEU A 188 -6.19 2.09 12.98
N LEU A 189 -5.23 2.97 12.70
CA LEU A 189 -4.23 3.46 13.65
C LEU A 189 -4.26 4.98 13.74
N ASP A 190 -4.22 5.49 14.97
CA ASP A 190 -3.97 6.91 15.23
C ASP A 190 -2.47 7.25 15.15
N ASP A 191 -1.61 6.30 15.54
CA ASP A 191 -0.15 6.40 15.46
C ASP A 191 0.39 5.15 14.74
N PRO A 192 1.07 5.30 13.59
CA PRO A 192 1.64 4.16 12.87
C PRO A 192 2.64 3.36 13.71
N ALA A 193 3.26 3.96 14.73
CA ALA A 193 4.19 3.28 15.64
C ALA A 193 3.49 2.48 16.75
N THR A 194 2.19 2.70 16.98
CA THR A 194 1.38 2.03 18.01
C THR A 194 0.66 0.83 17.42
N VAL A 195 1.42 -0.17 16.96
CA VAL A 195 0.82 -1.39 16.42
C VAL A 195 0.62 -2.41 17.53
N ASP A 196 -0.64 -2.78 17.77
CA ASP A 196 -0.99 -3.90 18.65
C ASP A 196 -0.85 -5.23 17.87
N PRO A 197 0.01 -6.16 18.33
CA PRO A 197 0.26 -7.45 17.69
C PRO A 197 -0.92 -8.39 17.49
N LEU A 198 -2.01 -8.20 18.21
CA LEU A 198 -3.16 -9.10 18.12
C LEU A 198 -4.39 -8.38 17.57
N ARG A 199 -4.41 -7.04 17.61
CA ARG A 199 -5.54 -6.25 17.13
C ARG A 199 -5.75 -6.40 15.62
N TYR A 200 -4.70 -6.46 14.81
CA TYR A 200 -4.86 -6.61 13.35
C TYR A 200 -5.53 -7.96 13.03
N GLN A 201 -5.04 -9.04 13.63
CA GLN A 201 -5.61 -10.38 13.49
C GLN A 201 -7.05 -10.46 14.02
N ASP A 202 -7.35 -9.88 15.19
CA ASP A 202 -8.70 -9.87 15.78
C ASP A 202 -9.69 -9.17 14.86
N ILE A 203 -9.34 -7.97 14.36
CA ILE A 203 -10.16 -7.21 13.42
C ILE A 203 -10.48 -8.09 12.21
N HIS A 204 -9.48 -8.69 11.58
CA HIS A 204 -9.68 -9.49 10.37
C HIS A 204 -10.44 -10.79 10.63
N THR A 205 -10.23 -11.43 11.78
CA THR A 205 -10.98 -12.64 12.16
C THR A 205 -12.46 -12.32 12.32
N ARG A 206 -12.80 -11.23 13.04
CA ARG A 206 -14.19 -10.79 13.24
C ARG A 206 -14.82 -10.23 11.96
N TRP A 207 -14.03 -9.53 11.16
CA TRP A 207 -14.42 -8.96 9.88
C TRP A 207 -14.94 -10.04 8.94
N LEU A 208 -14.26 -11.19 8.85
CA LEU A 208 -14.62 -12.28 7.94
C LEU A 208 -15.78 -13.15 8.42
N LEU A 209 -16.26 -12.99 9.66
CA LEU A 209 -17.41 -13.74 10.13
C LEU A 209 -18.67 -13.26 9.37
N PRO A 210 -19.55 -14.18 8.94
CA PRO A 210 -20.86 -13.78 8.44
C PRO A 210 -21.61 -13.00 9.51
N ALA A 211 -22.14 -11.83 9.14
CA ALA A 211 -23.04 -11.06 9.99
C ALA A 211 -24.34 -11.82 10.30
#